data_AF-A0A9P1KIK9-F1
#
_entry.id   AF-A0A9P1KIK9-F1
#
_cell.length_a   1.000
_cell.length_b   1.000
_cell.length_c   1.000
_cell.angle_alpha   90.00
_cell.angle_beta   90.00
_cell.angle_gamma   90.00
#
_symmetry.space_group_name_H-M   'P 1'
#
loop_
_entity.id
_entity.type
_entity.pdbx_description
1 polymer ?
#
loop_
_entity_poly.entity_id
_entity_poly.type
_entity_poly.pdbx_seq_one_letter_code
_entity_poly.pdbx_strand_id
1 'polypeptide(L)'
;MAIASLKKGFGKPKPIKTTNNAWKAIPWTKVQRKVFKLQKRIFQAAKSGQDAKARRLQRLLVKSYYARLLAVRRVTQDNQGKKTAGVDGMRAISPRQRFELVESIKGNLKAKPLRRVWIPKPGRDEKRPLGIPTIQDRARQALVKSALEPEWESRFEGTSYGFRPGRSAHDAIGRIYTAINQGQYYVLDADIAKCSYREP
;
A
#
# COMPACT_ATOMS: atom_id res chain seq x y z
N MET A 1 -45.37 43.21 7.75
CA MET A 1 -44.59 42.22 8.53
C MET A 1 -44.06 41.16 7.59
N ALA A 2 -42.74 41.06 7.39
CA ALA A 2 -42.15 39.92 6.66
C ALA A 2 -40.67 39.69 7.06
N ILE A 3 -40.50 38.75 8.00
CA ILE A 3 -39.51 37.66 8.08
C ILE A 3 -38.02 38.00 7.78
N ALA A 4 -37.25 38.15 8.86
CA ALA A 4 -35.78 38.15 8.85
C ALA A 4 -35.21 36.73 8.67
N SER A 5 -34.31 36.55 7.69
CA SER A 5 -33.64 35.29 7.40
C SER A 5 -32.35 35.14 8.24
N LEU A 6 -32.38 34.25 9.23
CA LEU A 6 -31.22 33.84 10.04
C LEU A 6 -30.31 32.89 9.23
N LYS A 7 -29.27 33.41 8.59
CA LYS A 7 -28.16 32.59 8.07
C LYS A 7 -27.25 32.15 9.22
N LYS A 8 -27.47 30.96 9.78
CA LYS A 8 -26.49 30.26 10.63
C LYS A 8 -25.26 29.90 9.79
N GLY A 9 -24.21 30.72 9.89
CA GLY A 9 -22.91 30.40 9.34
C GLY A 9 -22.30 29.19 10.07
N PHE A 10 -22.08 28.09 9.35
CA PHE A 10 -21.25 26.99 9.84
C PHE A 10 -19.83 27.54 10.03
N GLY A 11 -19.43 27.72 11.29
CA GLY A 11 -18.08 28.15 11.65
C GLY A 11 -17.03 27.25 10.99
N LYS A 12 -16.03 27.87 10.34
CA LYS A 12 -14.87 27.16 9.79
C LYS A 12 -14.25 26.31 10.92
N PRO A 13 -13.93 25.02 10.69
CA PRO A 13 -13.30 24.20 11.71
C PRO A 13 -11.97 24.84 12.13
N LYS A 14 -11.79 25.08 13.43
CA LYS A 14 -10.59 25.69 14.00
C LYS A 14 -9.35 24.86 13.61
N PRO A 15 -8.22 25.48 13.22
CA PRO A 15 -7.01 24.75 12.88
C PRO A 15 -6.51 23.98 14.11
N ILE A 16 -6.43 22.66 13.99
CA ILE A 16 -5.91 21.79 15.05
C ILE A 16 -4.43 22.13 15.23
N LYS A 17 -4.07 22.70 16.39
CA LYS A 17 -2.68 22.92 16.81
C LYS A 17 -1.97 21.55 16.79
N THR A 18 -1.22 21.27 15.73
CA THR A 18 -0.63 19.94 15.50
C THR A 18 0.66 19.83 16.31
N THR A 19 0.56 19.42 17.57
CA THR A 19 1.74 19.10 18.40
C THR A 19 2.32 17.74 17.99
N ASN A 20 3.60 17.50 18.26
CA ASN A 20 4.29 16.21 18.00
C ASN A 20 3.53 14.98 18.58
N ASN A 21 2.69 15.19 19.60
CA ASN A 21 1.90 14.15 20.24
C ASN A 21 0.66 13.72 19.44
N ALA A 22 0.12 14.57 18.56
CA ALA A 22 -1.13 14.29 17.85
C ALA A 22 -1.05 13.04 16.96
N TRP A 23 0.08 12.82 16.28
CA TRP A 23 0.28 11.64 15.43
C TRP A 23 0.38 10.34 16.26
N LYS A 24 1.04 10.40 17.41
CA LYS A 24 1.15 9.26 18.32
C LYS A 24 -0.19 8.94 18.99
N ALA A 25 -1.01 9.95 19.25
CA ALA A 25 -2.33 9.82 19.89
C ALA A 25 -3.43 9.24 18.98
N ILE A 26 -3.16 8.99 17.69
CA ILE A 26 -4.14 8.39 16.79
C ILE A 26 -4.50 6.97 17.30
N PRO A 27 -5.79 6.63 17.43
CA PRO A 27 -6.22 5.30 17.85
C PRO A 27 -6.04 4.29 16.71
N TRP A 28 -4.80 3.84 16.51
CA TRP A 28 -4.40 3.03 15.35
C TRP A 28 -5.18 1.73 15.19
N THR A 29 -5.54 1.08 16.29
CA THR A 29 -6.37 -0.14 16.29
C THR A 29 -7.76 0.13 15.68
N LYS A 30 -8.36 1.28 15.99
CA LYS A 30 -9.65 1.72 15.41
C LYS A 30 -9.51 2.02 13.91
N VAL A 31 -8.43 2.69 13.52
CA VAL A 31 -8.12 3.00 12.12
C VAL A 31 -7.95 1.71 11.31
N GLN A 32 -7.12 0.78 11.79
CA GLN A 32 -6.89 -0.53 11.18
C GLN A 32 -8.19 -1.32 11.05
N ARG A 33 -9.00 -1.39 12.11
CA ARG A 33 -10.29 -2.10 12.09
C ARG A 33 -11.25 -1.55 11.03
N LYS A 34 -11.30 -0.22 10.85
CA LYS A 34 -12.17 0.41 9.84
C LYS A 34 -11.72 0.10 8.42
N VAL A 35 -10.41 0.15 8.15
CA VAL A 35 -9.85 -0.19 6.84
C VAL A 35 -10.04 -1.68 6.55
N PHE A 36 -9.73 -2.55 7.51
CA PHE A 36 -9.91 -4.00 7.38
C PHE A 36 -11.36 -4.40 7.09
N LYS A 37 -12.35 -3.77 7.75
CA LYS A 37 -13.77 -3.98 7.44
C LYS A 37 -14.10 -3.69 5.98
N LEU A 38 -13.51 -2.64 5.39
CA LEU A 38 -13.73 -2.30 4.00
C LEU A 38 -13.00 -3.28 3.05
N GLN A 39 -11.78 -3.68 3.40
CA GLN A 39 -11.02 -4.70 2.67
C GLN A 39 -11.77 -6.04 2.64
N LYS A 40 -12.35 -6.49 3.76
CA LYS A 40 -13.17 -7.71 3.83
C LYS A 40 -14.38 -7.63 2.89
N ARG A 41 -15.01 -6.46 2.77
CA ARG A 41 -16.12 -6.25 1.83
C ARG A 41 -15.67 -6.29 0.37
N ILE A 42 -14.49 -5.77 0.06
CA ILE A 42 -13.89 -5.87 -1.28
C ILE A 42 -13.63 -7.34 -1.62
N PHE A 43 -12.98 -8.08 -0.71
CA PHE A 43 -12.72 -9.51 -0.86
C PHE A 43 -14.00 -10.31 -1.11
N GLN A 44 -15.03 -10.10 -0.28
CA GLN A 44 -16.31 -10.79 -0.43
C GLN A 44 -17.00 -10.46 -1.76
N ALA A 45 -16.99 -9.18 -2.18
CA ALA A 45 -17.57 -8.78 -3.46
C ALA A 45 -16.85 -9.44 -4.64
N ALA A 46 -15.51 -9.46 -4.62
CA ALA A 46 -14.70 -10.08 -5.66
C ALA A 46 -14.89 -11.62 -5.69
N LYS A 47 -14.90 -12.28 -4.52
CA LYS A 47 -15.16 -13.72 -4.39
C LYS A 47 -16.53 -14.13 -4.93
N SER A 48 -17.54 -13.26 -4.80
CA SER A 48 -18.89 -13.48 -5.34
C SER A 48 -19.08 -13.01 -6.78
N GLY A 49 -18.01 -12.66 -7.52
CA GLY A 49 -18.08 -12.17 -8.90
C GLY A 49 -18.71 -10.78 -9.09
N GLN A 50 -18.94 -10.02 -8.01
CA GLN A 50 -19.54 -8.68 -8.04
C GLN A 50 -18.46 -7.60 -8.31
N ASP A 51 -17.79 -7.69 -9.45
CA ASP A 51 -16.64 -6.85 -9.78
C ASP A 51 -16.94 -5.35 -9.77
N ALA A 52 -18.13 -4.94 -10.23
CA ALA A 52 -18.55 -3.54 -10.19
C ALA A 52 -18.65 -3.00 -8.74
N LYS A 53 -19.08 -3.85 -7.80
CA LYS A 53 -19.15 -3.53 -6.38
C LYS A 53 -17.76 -3.50 -5.76
N ALA A 54 -16.88 -4.45 -6.11
CA ALA A 54 -15.49 -4.45 -5.68
C ALA A 54 -14.80 -3.14 -6.08
N ARG A 55 -14.91 -2.72 -7.36
CA ARG A 55 -14.39 -1.44 -7.86
C ARG A 55 -14.95 -0.23 -7.13
N ARG A 56 -16.26 -0.22 -6.81
CA ARG A 56 -16.88 0.88 -6.03
C ARG A 56 -16.29 0.96 -4.62
N LEU A 57 -16.10 -0.17 -3.96
CA LEU A 57 -15.53 -0.26 -2.61
C LEU A 57 -14.03 0.10 -2.61
N GLN A 58 -13.28 -0.27 -3.65
CA GLN A 58 -11.88 0.16 -3.82
C GLN A 58 -11.75 1.67 -3.94
N ARG A 59 -12.58 2.30 -4.78
CA ARG A 59 -12.64 3.77 -4.90
C ARG A 59 -12.99 4.43 -3.57
N LEU A 60 -13.91 3.82 -2.80
CA LEU A 60 -14.23 4.27 -1.45
C LEU A 60 -13.03 4.15 -0.49
N LEU A 61 -12.28 3.05 -0.57
CA LEU A 61 -11.10 2.81 0.27
C LEU A 61 -10.01 3.84 -0.01
N VAL A 62 -9.68 4.07 -1.29
CA VAL A 62 -8.65 5.05 -1.68
C VAL A 62 -9.03 6.47 -1.23
N LYS A 63 -10.32 6.82 -1.21
CA LYS A 63 -10.81 8.13 -0.73
C LYS A 63 -10.88 8.23 0.80
N SER A 64 -10.76 7.12 1.53
CA SER A 64 -10.89 7.09 2.99
C SER A 64 -9.71 7.75 3.70
N TYR A 65 -10.00 8.65 4.64
CA TYR A 65 -8.99 9.25 5.51
C TYR A 65 -8.19 8.20 6.29
N TYR A 66 -8.86 7.17 6.82
CA TYR A 66 -8.22 6.10 7.56
C TYR A 66 -7.26 5.26 6.72
N ALA A 67 -7.59 5.01 5.45
CA ALA A 67 -6.69 4.31 4.54
C ALA A 67 -5.45 5.14 4.23
N ARG A 68 -5.62 6.45 3.97
CA ARG A 68 -4.50 7.39 3.77
C ARG A 68 -3.58 7.46 4.98
N LEU A 69 -4.14 7.51 6.20
CA LEU A 69 -3.36 7.45 7.45
C LEU A 69 -2.49 6.20 7.55
N LEU A 70 -3.06 5.02 7.29
CA LEU A 70 -2.28 3.77 7.34
C LEU A 70 -1.21 3.72 6.26
N ALA A 71 -1.51 4.19 5.05
CA ALA A 71 -0.54 4.23 3.96
C ALA A 71 0.66 5.12 4.30
N VAL A 72 0.42 6.31 4.86
CA VAL A 72 1.47 7.23 5.29
C VAL A 72 2.27 6.65 6.46
N ARG A 73 1.59 6.08 7.48
CA ARG A 73 2.28 5.41 8.59
C ARG A 73 3.18 4.28 8.09
N ARG A 74 2.66 3.43 7.20
CA ARG A 74 3.40 2.28 6.67
C ARG A 74 4.71 2.70 6.01
N VAL A 75 4.66 3.72 5.15
CA VAL A 75 5.84 4.19 4.42
C VAL A 75 6.83 4.95 5.30
N THR A 76 6.35 5.70 6.28
CA THR A 76 7.20 6.59 7.09
C THR A 76 7.71 5.95 8.38
N GLN A 77 7.06 4.89 8.87
CA GLN A 77 7.38 4.29 10.17
C GLN A 77 7.61 2.77 10.11
N ASP A 78 6.78 2.03 9.38
CA ASP A 78 6.76 0.56 9.49
C ASP A 78 7.69 -0.13 8.47
N ASN A 79 7.82 0.43 7.26
CA ASN A 79 8.65 -0.17 6.20
C ASN A 79 10.15 -0.11 6.53
N GLN A 80 10.90 -1.16 6.16
CA GLN A 80 12.36 -1.21 6.30
C GLN A 80 13.06 -0.07 5.53
N GLY A 81 12.59 0.23 4.31
CA GLY A 81 13.11 1.31 3.45
C GLY A 81 12.64 2.73 3.83
N LYS A 82 12.11 2.95 5.04
CA LYS A 82 11.54 4.25 5.46
C LYS A 82 12.54 5.41 5.42
N LYS A 83 13.84 5.14 5.57
CA LYS A 83 14.92 6.15 5.55
C LYS A 83 15.48 6.42 4.15
N THR A 84 14.99 5.73 3.12
CA THR A 84 15.51 5.85 1.75
C THR A 84 14.84 7.03 1.05
N ALA A 85 15.64 7.99 0.57
CA ALA A 85 15.15 9.16 -0.16
C ALA A 85 14.85 8.86 -1.63
N GLY A 86 13.83 9.52 -2.19
CA GLY A 86 13.59 9.57 -3.64
C GLY A 86 14.45 10.65 -4.30
N VAL A 87 14.02 11.11 -5.48
CA VAL A 87 14.66 12.23 -6.19
C VAL A 87 14.56 13.57 -5.44
N ASP A 88 13.63 13.66 -4.49
CA ASP A 88 13.37 14.83 -3.64
C ASP A 88 14.30 14.92 -2.40
N GLY A 89 15.16 13.93 -2.18
CA GLY A 89 16.11 13.92 -1.07
C GLY A 89 15.49 13.68 0.32
N MET A 90 14.15 13.62 0.44
CA MET A 90 13.46 13.48 1.72
C MET A 90 13.61 12.06 2.29
N ARG A 91 14.29 11.93 3.44
CA ARG A 91 14.51 10.65 4.14
C ARG A 91 13.52 10.38 5.27
N ALA A 92 13.05 11.44 5.93
CA ALA A 92 12.12 11.36 7.04
C ALA A 92 11.29 12.64 7.06
N ILE A 93 10.07 12.54 7.60
CA ILE A 93 9.15 13.67 7.72
C ILE A 93 8.61 13.77 9.15
N SER A 94 8.34 15.01 9.58
CA SER A 94 7.80 15.33 10.90
C SER A 94 6.33 14.88 11.02
N PRO A 95 5.80 14.73 12.25
CA PRO A 95 4.38 14.44 12.47
C PRO A 95 3.43 15.39 11.73
N ARG A 96 3.74 16.69 11.68
CA ARG A 96 2.98 17.69 10.93
C ARG A 96 2.99 17.40 9.44
N GLN A 97 4.18 17.19 8.86
CA GLN A 97 4.34 16.84 7.46
C GLN A 97 3.63 15.52 7.09
N ARG A 98 3.50 14.57 8.03
CA ARG A 98 2.71 13.35 7.80
C ARG A 98 1.23 13.67 7.63
N PHE A 99 0.65 14.56 8.42
CA PHE A 99 -0.74 14.98 8.24
C PHE A 99 -0.94 15.75 6.93
N GLU A 100 0.01 16.62 6.57
CA GLU A 100 0.00 17.31 5.28
C GLU A 100 0.08 16.29 4.13
N LEU A 101 0.91 15.26 4.25
CA LEU A 101 1.02 14.18 3.28
C LEU A 101 -0.27 13.35 3.17
N VAL A 102 -0.94 13.06 4.29
CA VAL A 102 -2.24 12.36 4.28
C VAL A 102 -3.24 13.14 3.43
N GLU A 103 -3.25 14.47 3.51
CA GLU A 103 -4.10 15.30 2.67
C GLU A 103 -3.62 15.40 1.23
N SER A 104 -2.32 15.51 1.00
CA SER A 104 -1.77 15.67 -0.35
C SER A 104 -1.91 14.43 -1.22
N ILE A 105 -1.93 13.21 -0.66
CA ILE A 105 -2.10 11.97 -1.45
C ILE A 105 -3.55 11.74 -1.94
N LYS A 106 -4.45 12.70 -1.73
CA LYS A 106 -5.84 12.64 -2.21
C LYS A 106 -5.90 12.86 -3.73
N GLY A 107 -6.64 12.00 -4.43
CA GLY A 107 -6.98 12.21 -5.84
C GLY A 107 -5.88 11.82 -6.83
N ASN A 108 -5.88 12.48 -7.99
CA ASN A 108 -4.95 12.20 -9.08
C ASN A 108 -3.76 13.15 -9.05
N LEU A 109 -2.58 12.61 -8.72
CA LEU A 109 -1.31 13.32 -8.72
C LEU A 109 -0.44 12.78 -9.86
N LYS A 110 0.36 13.64 -10.49
CA LYS A 110 1.40 13.19 -11.41
C LYS A 110 2.56 12.60 -10.61
N ALA A 111 2.97 11.38 -10.94
CA ALA A 111 4.10 10.73 -10.28
C ALA A 111 5.42 11.44 -10.62
N LYS A 112 6.34 11.50 -9.66
CA LYS A 112 7.69 12.03 -9.87
C LYS A 112 8.59 10.94 -10.47
N PRO A 113 9.70 11.32 -11.16
CA PRO A 113 10.66 10.34 -11.65
C PRO A 113 11.30 9.55 -10.49
N LEU A 114 11.67 8.30 -10.78
CA LEU A 114 12.31 7.39 -9.83
C LEU A 114 13.80 7.72 -9.71
N ARG A 115 14.35 7.69 -8.49
CA ARG A 115 15.80 7.79 -8.28
C ARG A 115 16.44 6.43 -8.52
N ARG A 116 17.29 6.31 -9.54
CA ARG A 116 18.03 5.07 -9.83
C ARG A 116 19.19 4.89 -8.85
N VAL A 117 19.29 3.71 -8.25
CA VAL A 117 20.42 3.28 -7.42
C VAL A 117 20.85 1.91 -7.87
N TRP A 118 22.16 1.72 -8.04
CA TRP A 118 22.73 0.44 -8.41
C TRP A 118 23.10 -0.35 -7.16
N ILE A 119 22.61 -1.58 -7.06
CA ILE A 119 22.91 -2.49 -5.95
C ILE A 119 23.69 -3.68 -6.53
N PRO A 120 24.84 -4.06 -5.96
CA PRO A 120 25.58 -5.24 -6.43
C PRO A 120 24.73 -6.51 -6.23
N LYS A 121 24.82 -7.45 -7.17
CA LYS A 121 24.27 -8.79 -6.95
C LYS A 121 25.21 -9.56 -6.02
N PRO A 122 24.68 -10.28 -5.02
CA PRO A 122 25.50 -11.20 -4.24
C PRO A 122 26.15 -12.23 -5.17
N GLY A 123 27.48 -12.32 -5.17
CA GLY A 123 28.24 -13.32 -5.92
C GLY A 123 28.35 -13.10 -7.44
N ARG A 124 28.02 -11.91 -7.97
CA ARG A 124 28.24 -11.54 -9.38
C ARG A 124 28.66 -10.07 -9.52
N ASP A 125 29.44 -9.74 -10.55
CA ASP A 125 29.86 -8.35 -10.86
C ASP A 125 28.72 -7.48 -11.43
N GLU A 126 27.60 -8.10 -11.78
CA GLU A 126 26.42 -7.40 -12.26
C GLU A 126 25.73 -6.58 -11.16
N LYS A 127 25.32 -5.35 -11.50
CA LYS A 127 24.50 -4.51 -10.62
C LYS A 127 23.02 -4.58 -11.03
N ARG A 128 22.12 -4.64 -10.06
CA ARG A 128 20.67 -4.47 -10.29
C ARG A 128 20.28 -2.99 -10.15
N PRO A 129 19.58 -2.40 -11.13
CA PRO A 129 19.03 -1.06 -10.97
C PRO A 129 17.82 -1.11 -10.03
N LEU A 130 17.78 -0.24 -9.03
CA LEU A 130 16.62 -0.03 -8.16
C LEU A 130 16.07 1.38 -8.38
N GLY A 131 14.79 1.47 -8.76
CA GLY A 131 14.07 2.74 -8.81
C GLY A 131 13.45 3.04 -7.46
N ILE A 132 13.90 4.11 -6.80
CA ILE A 132 13.38 4.54 -5.50
C ILE A 132 12.40 5.70 -5.71
N PRO A 133 11.09 5.53 -5.43
CA PRO A 133 10.11 6.60 -5.52
C PRO A 133 10.21 7.58 -4.35
N THR A 134 9.57 8.73 -4.50
CA THR A 134 9.42 9.70 -3.39
C THR A 134 8.58 9.14 -2.25
N ILE A 135 8.62 9.77 -1.07
CA ILE A 135 7.75 9.37 0.06
C ILE A 135 6.27 9.47 -0.35
N GLN A 136 5.91 10.51 -1.11
CA GLN A 136 4.55 10.72 -1.59
C GLN A 136 4.09 9.61 -2.54
N ASP A 137 4.92 9.25 -3.52
CA ASP A 137 4.60 8.18 -4.46
C ASP A 137 4.51 6.83 -3.76
N ARG A 138 5.42 6.53 -2.83
CA ARG A 138 5.35 5.30 -2.01
C ARG A 138 4.08 5.25 -1.16
N ALA A 139 3.68 6.36 -0.55
CA ALA A 139 2.45 6.42 0.24
C ALA A 139 1.22 6.17 -0.65
N ARG A 140 1.20 6.72 -1.86
CA ARG A 140 0.13 6.47 -2.82
C ARG A 140 0.12 5.04 -3.35
N GLN A 141 1.29 4.47 -3.64
CA GLN A 141 1.42 3.05 -4.00
C GLN A 141 0.91 2.15 -2.88
N ALA A 142 1.26 2.43 -1.62
CA ALA A 142 0.77 1.70 -0.47
C ALA A 142 -0.76 1.81 -0.31
N LEU A 143 -1.33 2.99 -0.58
CA LEU A 143 -2.77 3.21 -0.57
C LEU A 143 -3.48 2.40 -1.66
N VAL A 144 -3.01 2.45 -2.91
CA VAL A 144 -3.58 1.69 -4.02
C VAL A 144 -3.43 0.19 -3.78
N LYS A 145 -2.26 -0.26 -3.32
CA LYS A 145 -2.00 -1.65 -2.92
C LYS A 145 -3.03 -2.12 -1.89
N SER A 146 -3.31 -1.34 -0.85
CA SER A 146 -4.30 -1.70 0.17
C SER A 146 -5.73 -1.87 -0.36
N ALA A 147 -6.06 -1.25 -1.50
CA ALA A 147 -7.35 -1.39 -2.16
C ALA A 147 -7.39 -2.61 -3.10
N LEU A 148 -6.30 -2.90 -3.79
CA LEU A 148 -6.22 -3.99 -4.78
C LEU A 148 -5.99 -5.36 -4.13
N GLU A 149 -5.17 -5.44 -3.08
CA GLU A 149 -4.82 -6.69 -2.39
C GLU A 149 -6.03 -7.60 -2.08
N PRO A 150 -7.17 -7.10 -1.54
CA PRO A 150 -8.29 -7.96 -1.18
C PRO A 150 -8.99 -8.59 -2.39
N GLU A 151 -9.00 -7.93 -3.55
CA GLU A 151 -9.55 -8.52 -4.77
C GLU A 151 -8.65 -9.64 -5.28
N TRP A 152 -7.34 -9.37 -5.37
CA TRP A 152 -6.39 -10.36 -5.86
C TRP A 152 -6.27 -11.57 -4.93
N GLU A 153 -6.35 -11.37 -3.61
CA GLU A 153 -6.34 -12.48 -2.66
C GLU A 153 -7.56 -13.41 -2.82
N SER A 154 -8.68 -12.91 -3.34
CA SER A 154 -9.84 -13.78 -3.67
C SER A 154 -9.67 -14.57 -4.97
N ARG A 155 -8.70 -14.20 -5.82
CA ARG A 155 -8.48 -14.77 -7.16
C ARG A 155 -7.21 -15.62 -7.24
N PHE A 156 -6.22 -15.38 -6.37
CA PHE A 156 -4.97 -16.12 -6.37
C PHE A 156 -5.16 -17.60 -6.01
N GLU A 157 -4.43 -18.45 -6.70
CA GLU A 157 -4.36 -19.88 -6.42
C GLU A 157 -3.69 -20.14 -5.06
N GLY A 158 -4.08 -21.23 -4.38
CA GLY A 158 -3.51 -21.62 -3.10
C GLY A 158 -2.00 -21.94 -3.15
N THR A 159 -1.48 -22.32 -4.31
CA THR A 159 -0.08 -22.69 -4.58
C THR A 159 0.81 -21.50 -4.95
N SER A 160 0.25 -20.29 -5.05
CA SER A 160 1.03 -19.07 -5.27
C SER A 160 1.51 -18.51 -3.93
N TYR A 161 2.83 -18.45 -3.70
CA TYR A 161 3.39 -18.01 -2.41
C TYR A 161 4.04 -16.62 -2.45
N GLY A 162 4.47 -16.17 -3.63
CA GLY A 162 5.24 -14.94 -3.80
C GLY A 162 4.46 -13.66 -3.47
N PHE A 163 5.06 -12.77 -2.67
CA PHE A 163 4.56 -11.42 -2.38
C PHE A 163 3.14 -11.31 -1.78
N ARG A 164 2.63 -12.39 -1.18
CA ARG A 164 1.29 -12.42 -0.57
C ARG A 164 1.33 -12.20 0.94
N PRO A 165 0.37 -11.44 1.51
CA PRO A 165 0.25 -11.32 2.96
C PRO A 165 -0.01 -12.68 3.61
N GLY A 166 0.78 -13.04 4.63
CA GLY A 166 0.61 -14.30 5.37
C GLY A 166 1.08 -15.56 4.64
N ARG A 167 1.80 -15.41 3.53
CA ARG A 167 2.50 -16.52 2.85
C ARG A 167 4.00 -16.29 2.85
N SER A 168 4.77 -17.37 2.88
CA SER A 168 6.24 -17.33 2.91
C SER A 168 6.88 -18.33 1.95
N ALA A 169 8.18 -18.16 1.69
CA ALA A 169 8.95 -19.15 0.93
C ALA A 169 9.00 -20.52 1.65
N HIS A 170 8.88 -20.54 2.98
CA HIS A 170 8.83 -21.78 3.76
C HIS A 170 7.54 -22.57 3.49
N ASP A 171 6.43 -21.90 3.20
CA ASP A 171 5.18 -22.56 2.83
C ASP A 171 5.34 -23.31 1.50
N ALA A 172 6.08 -22.72 0.56
CA ALA A 172 6.41 -23.35 -0.73
C ALA A 172 7.29 -24.58 -0.53
N ILE A 173 8.33 -24.47 0.32
CA ILE A 173 9.20 -25.60 0.69
C ILE A 173 8.37 -26.73 1.33
N GLY A 174 7.46 -26.39 2.25
CA GLY A 174 6.56 -27.36 2.87
C GLY A 174 5.68 -28.09 1.85
N ARG A 175 5.16 -27.38 0.83
CA ARG A 175 4.38 -28.00 -0.24
C ARG A 175 5.21 -28.97 -1.09
N ILE A 176 6.44 -28.59 -1.42
CA ILE A 176 7.40 -29.43 -2.16
C ILE A 176 7.72 -30.69 -1.35
N TYR A 177 8.01 -30.54 -0.05
CA TYR A 177 8.28 -31.65 0.85
C TYR A 177 7.13 -32.67 0.87
N THR A 178 5.89 -32.19 1.01
CA THR A 178 4.71 -33.07 0.96
C THR A 178 4.53 -33.75 -0.39
N ALA A 179 4.82 -33.06 -1.50
CA ALA A 179 4.72 -33.63 -2.85
C ALA A 179 5.74 -34.76 -3.08
N ILE A 180 6.98 -34.57 -2.64
CA ILE A 180 8.04 -35.59 -2.70
C ILE A 180 7.65 -36.82 -1.87
N ASN A 181 7.14 -36.61 -0.64
CA ASN A 181 6.67 -37.70 0.22
C ASN A 181 5.46 -38.47 -0.37
N GLN A 182 4.74 -37.87 -1.31
CA GLN A 182 3.64 -38.50 -2.04
C GLN A 182 4.10 -39.20 -3.33
N GLY A 183 5.40 -39.28 -3.60
CA GLY A 183 5.97 -39.98 -4.75
C GLY A 183 6.18 -39.11 -5.98
N GLN A 184 6.11 -37.77 -5.87
CA GLN A 184 6.40 -36.86 -6.99
C GLN A 184 7.88 -36.49 -7.00
N TYR A 185 8.68 -37.17 -7.83
CA TYR A 185 10.15 -37.03 -7.85
C TYR A 185 10.70 -36.19 -9.02
N TYR A 186 9.89 -35.96 -10.05
CA TYR A 186 10.32 -35.17 -11.22
C TYR A 186 9.91 -33.71 -11.06
N VAL A 187 10.85 -32.80 -11.28
CA VAL A 187 10.66 -31.35 -11.17
C VAL A 187 10.98 -30.71 -12.52
N LEU A 188 10.05 -29.90 -13.02
CA LEU A 188 10.31 -28.99 -14.12
C LEU A 188 10.73 -27.63 -13.55
N ASP A 189 11.98 -27.27 -13.74
CA ASP A 189 12.47 -25.92 -13.41
C ASP A 189 12.22 -24.99 -14.61
N ALA A 190 11.34 -24.01 -14.40
CA ALA A 190 10.92 -23.07 -15.43
C ALA A 190 10.96 -21.64 -14.88
N ASP A 191 11.60 -20.73 -15.61
CA ASP A 191 11.70 -19.31 -15.26
C ASP A 191 11.12 -18.44 -16.39
N ILE A 192 10.57 -17.29 -16.00
CA ILE A 192 10.00 -16.31 -16.94
C ILE A 192 11.06 -15.24 -17.21
N ALA A 193 11.28 -14.93 -18.49
CA ALA A 193 12.16 -13.84 -18.89
C ALA A 193 11.77 -12.50 -18.24
N LYS A 194 12.76 -11.66 -17.93
CA LYS A 194 12.61 -10.40 -17.17
C LYS A 194 11.41 -9.57 -17.65
N CYS A 195 10.47 -9.31 -16.75
CA CYS A 195 9.24 -8.56 -17.05
C CYS A 195 9.28 -7.08 -16.63
N SER A 196 10.30 -6.65 -15.88
CA SER A 196 10.32 -5.33 -15.23
C SER A 196 11.05 -4.23 -16.00
N TYR A 197 11.81 -4.57 -17.04
CA TYR A 197 12.56 -3.62 -17.87
C TYR A 197 12.44 -4.03 -19.33
N ARG A 198 11.72 -3.23 -20.12
CA ARG A 198 12.00 -3.13 -21.55
C ARG A 198 13.07 -2.04 -21.64
N GLU A 199 14.27 -2.38 -22.08
CA GLU A 199 15.20 -1.34 -22.51
C GLU A 199 14.51 -0.53 -23.63
N PRO A 200 14.67 0.80 -23.65
CA PRO A 200 14.09 1.64 -24.69
C PRO A 200 14.57 1.21 -26.08
#